data_AF-A0A920SHE2-F1
#
_entry.id   AF-A0A920SHE2-F1
#
_cell.length_a   1.000
_cell.length_b   1.000
_cell.length_c   1.000
_cell.angle_alpha   90.00
_cell.angle_beta   90.00
_cell.angle_gamma   90.00
#
_symmetry.space_group_name_H-M   'P 1'
#
loop_
_entity.id
_entity.type
_entity.pdbx_description
1 polymer ?
#
loop_
_entity_poly.entity_id
_entity_poly.type
_entity_poly.pdbx_seq_one_letter_code
_entity_poly.pdbx_strand_id
1 'polypeptide(L)'
;MYTAWDVLGGSAQTRGPSVVYDDHGAERGLAVVEFLVEKTELLGVSDIEVVTPDRHVGLDLATPLGPAYLRMLYEGGVTMTPDHRLVTVESLMAGLFRQ
;
A
#
# COMPACT_ATOMS: atom_id res chain seq x y z
N MET A 1 7.91 -5.81 -7.55
CA MET A 1 7.91 -4.44 -7.00
C MET A 1 7.38 -3.52 -8.09
N TYR A 2 6.43 -2.67 -7.74
CA TYR A 2 5.78 -1.73 -8.64
C TYR A 2 5.91 -0.33 -8.06
N THR A 3 5.96 0.67 -8.93
CA THR A 3 5.81 2.06 -8.52
C THR A 3 4.33 2.42 -8.38
N ALA A 4 4.02 3.52 -7.69
CA ALA A 4 2.66 4.06 -7.65
C ALA A 4 2.07 4.28 -9.07
N TRP A 5 2.91 4.68 -10.02
CA TRP A 5 2.49 4.89 -11.41
C TRP A 5 2.13 3.58 -12.12
N ASP A 6 2.87 2.50 -11.87
CA ASP A 6 2.54 1.20 -12.45
C ASP A 6 1.17 0.70 -11.98
N VAL A 7 0.85 0.94 -10.70
CA VAL A 7 -0.44 0.53 -10.12
C VAL A 7 -1.58 1.41 -10.63
N LEU A 8 -1.46 2.74 -10.50
CA LEU A 8 -2.50 3.68 -10.91
C LEU A 8 -2.71 3.72 -12.43
N GLY A 9 -1.66 3.45 -13.20
CA GLY A 9 -1.71 3.32 -14.66
C GLY A 9 -2.23 1.96 -15.15
N GLY A 10 -2.43 0.99 -14.26
CA GLY A 10 -2.96 -0.33 -14.58
C GLY A 10 -1.96 -1.28 -15.27
N SER A 11 -0.67 -0.96 -15.27
CA SER A 11 0.38 -1.85 -15.81
C SER A 11 0.87 -2.89 -14.80
N ALA A 12 0.62 -2.67 -13.51
CA ALA A 12 0.92 -3.63 -12.45
C ALA A 12 -0.15 -4.73 -12.35
N GLN A 13 0.30 -5.97 -12.14
CA GLN A 13 -0.59 -7.09 -11.89
C GLN A 13 -0.52 -7.48 -10.41
N THR A 14 -1.29 -6.76 -9.59
CA THR A 14 -1.35 -6.93 -8.13
C THR A 14 -2.42 -7.96 -7.77
N ARG A 15 -2.05 -8.99 -7.00
CA ARG A 15 -2.95 -10.03 -6.49
C ARG A 15 -2.48 -10.50 -5.12
N GLY A 16 -3.43 -10.92 -4.28
CA GLY A 16 -3.17 -11.41 -2.94
C GLY A 16 -2.70 -10.31 -1.96
N PRO A 17 -2.07 -10.72 -0.84
CA PRO A 17 -1.54 -9.81 0.17
C PRO A 17 -0.66 -8.73 -0.45
N SER A 18 -0.95 -7.47 -0.13
CA SER A 18 -0.29 -6.33 -0.77
C SER A 18 0.21 -5.32 0.24
N VAL A 19 1.48 -4.96 0.13
CA VAL A 19 2.13 -3.94 0.96
C VAL A 19 2.40 -2.69 0.10
N VAL A 20 1.94 -1.54 0.58
CA VAL A 20 2.28 -0.22 0.05
C VAL A 20 3.28 0.43 0.99
N TYR A 21 4.50 0.63 0.52
CA TYR A 21 5.50 1.40 1.26
C TYR A 21 5.42 2.88 0.83
N ASP A 22 5.11 3.76 1.76
CA ASP A 22 5.03 5.20 1.56
C ASP A 22 6.11 5.91 2.39
N ASP A 23 7.15 6.41 1.71
CA ASP A 23 8.23 7.21 2.30
C ASP A 23 8.08 8.72 2.05
N HIS A 24 6.93 9.16 1.54
CA HIS A 24 6.66 10.57 1.26
C HIS A 24 5.64 11.18 2.23
N GLY A 25 4.71 10.39 2.77
CA GLY A 25 3.70 10.85 3.74
C GLY A 25 2.62 11.75 3.15
N ALA A 26 2.66 12.02 1.85
CA ALA A 26 1.71 12.84 1.10
C ALA A 26 0.65 11.98 0.38
N GLU A 27 -0.29 12.64 -0.30
CA GLU A 27 -1.46 12.00 -0.93
C GLU A 27 -1.13 10.83 -1.88
N ARG A 28 0.03 10.88 -2.56
CA ARG A 28 0.41 9.88 -3.56
C ARG A 28 0.42 8.44 -3.03
N GLY A 29 0.96 8.21 -1.83
CA GLY A 29 1.01 6.88 -1.23
C GLY A 29 -0.39 6.35 -0.95
N LEU A 30 -1.27 7.21 -0.43
CA LEU A 30 -2.64 6.86 -0.08
C LEU A 30 -3.57 6.73 -1.26
N ALA A 31 -3.33 7.45 -2.37
CA ALA A 31 -4.08 7.26 -3.61
C ALA A 31 -3.90 5.84 -4.18
N VAL A 32 -2.72 5.22 -3.99
CA VAL A 32 -2.49 3.81 -4.35
C VAL A 32 -3.31 2.89 -3.44
N VAL A 33 -3.31 3.13 -2.14
CA VAL A 33 -4.08 2.34 -1.18
C VAL A 33 -5.58 2.44 -1.46
N GLU A 34 -6.08 3.65 -1.70
CA GLU A 34 -7.48 3.91 -2.08
C GLU A 34 -7.87 3.12 -3.33
N PHE A 35 -7.05 3.20 -4.38
CA PHE A 35 -7.26 2.44 -5.61
C PHE A 35 -7.31 0.92 -5.35
N LEU A 36 -6.40 0.39 -4.53
CA LEU A 36 -6.38 -1.04 -4.21
C LEU A 36 -7.62 -1.44 -3.41
N VAL A 37 -8.01 -0.66 -2.40
CA VAL A 37 -9.22 -0.89 -1.58
C VAL A 37 -10.46 -0.92 -2.46
N GLU A 38 -10.65 0.09 -3.32
CA GLU A 38 -11.81 0.17 -4.23
C GLU A 38 -11.85 -0.96 -5.27
N LYS A 39 -10.69 -1.53 -5.63
CA LYS A 39 -10.56 -2.56 -6.67
C LYS A 39 -10.23 -3.95 -6.12
N THR A 40 -10.35 -4.16 -4.81
CA THR A 40 -10.00 -5.42 -4.12
C THR A 40 -10.56 -6.65 -4.85
N GLU A 41 -11.87 -6.69 -5.13
CA GLU A 41 -12.53 -7.80 -5.82
C GLU A 41 -12.08 -7.97 -7.28
N LEU A 42 -11.91 -6.86 -8.01
CA LEU A 42 -11.53 -6.88 -9.42
C LEU A 42 -10.08 -7.36 -9.61
N LEU A 43 -9.18 -6.90 -8.73
CA LEU A 43 -7.77 -7.23 -8.79
C LEU A 43 -7.46 -8.52 -8.04
N GLY A 44 -8.32 -8.98 -7.14
CA GLY A 44 -8.05 -10.11 -6.25
C GLY A 44 -6.94 -9.79 -5.25
N VAL A 45 -6.88 -8.55 -4.78
CA VAL A 45 -5.97 -8.08 -3.73
C VAL A 45 -6.55 -8.45 -2.36
N SER A 46 -5.70 -8.67 -1.37
CA SER A 46 -6.11 -8.91 0.01
C SER A 46 -5.10 -8.28 0.99
N ASP A 47 -5.45 -8.26 2.28
CA ASP A 47 -4.53 -7.94 3.39
C ASP A 47 -3.67 -6.70 3.12
N ILE A 48 -4.32 -5.61 2.72
CA ILE A 48 -3.63 -4.38 2.33
C ILE A 48 -2.97 -3.78 3.58
N GLU A 49 -1.67 -3.57 3.50
CA GLU A 49 -0.89 -2.90 4.52
C GLU A 49 -0.23 -1.65 3.93
N VAL A 50 -0.31 -0.53 4.66
CA VAL A 50 0.50 0.66 4.39
C VAL A 50 1.60 0.78 5.45
N VAL A 51 2.84 0.76 4.98
CA VAL A 51 4.05 0.86 5.81
C VAL A 51 4.72 2.19 5.54
N THR A 52 5.14 2.90 6.59
CA THR A 52 5.82 4.19 6.44
C THR A 52 6.91 4.38 7.50
N PRO A 53 8.03 5.05 7.18
CA PRO A 53 9.01 5.46 8.17
C PRO A 53 8.52 6.62 9.05
N ASP A 54 7.40 7.25 8.71
CA ASP A 54 6.83 8.36 9.47
C ASP A 54 6.13 7.89 10.75
N ARG A 55 6.02 8.79 11.72
CA ARG A 55 5.34 8.55 13.01
C ARG A 55 3.86 8.17 12.89
N HIS A 56 3.24 8.48 11.76
CA HIS A 56 1.91 8.02 11.40
C HIS A 56 1.74 8.11 9.89
N VAL A 57 0.80 7.31 9.37
CA VAL A 57 0.39 7.34 7.96
C VAL A 57 -0.13 8.73 7.58
N GLY A 58 0.27 9.22 6.41
CA GLY A 58 -0.20 10.50 5.87
C GLY A 58 0.33 11.73 6.62
N LEU A 59 1.57 11.68 7.11
CA LEU A 59 2.17 12.75 7.93
C LEU A 59 2.11 14.14 7.28
N ASP A 60 2.30 14.19 5.96
CA ASP A 60 2.37 15.42 5.16
C ASP A 60 1.07 15.70 4.39
N LEU A 61 -0.03 15.02 4.72
CA LEU A 61 -1.34 15.34 4.15
C LEU A 61 -1.80 16.74 4.57
N ALA A 62 -2.41 17.45 3.62
CA ALA A 62 -3.17 18.64 3.94
C ALA A 62 -4.29 18.28 4.95
N THR A 63 -4.42 19.06 6.02
CA THR A 63 -5.34 18.80 7.14
C THR A 63 -6.78 18.44 6.72
N PRO A 64 -7.39 19.07 5.70
CA PRO A 64 -8.75 18.72 5.28
C PRO A 64 -8.89 17.30 4.69
N LEU A 65 -7.81 16.74 4.12
CA LEU A 65 -7.82 15.42 3.48
C LEU A 65 -7.65 14.28 4.49
N GLY A 66 -6.95 14.54 5.59
CA GLY A 66 -6.60 13.52 6.60
C GLY A 66 -7.80 12.70 7.08
N PRO A 67 -8.92 13.30 7.52
CA PRO A 67 -10.09 12.54 8.00
C PRO A 67 -10.72 11.62 6.95
N ALA A 68 -10.74 12.02 5.68
CA ALA A 68 -11.31 11.22 4.60
C ALA A 68 -10.44 9.97 4.33
N TYR A 69 -9.13 10.16 4.25
CA TYR A 69 -8.21 9.04 4.09
C TYR A 69 -8.21 8.10 5.29
N LEU A 70 -8.18 8.63 6.52
CA LEU A 70 -8.25 7.77 7.72
C LEU A 70 -9.54 6.93 7.72
N ARG A 71 -10.68 7.53 7.36
CA ARG A 71 -11.94 6.79 7.23
C ARG A 71 -11.84 5.68 6.18
N MET A 72 -11.32 5.98 4.99
CA MET A 72 -11.12 4.99 3.92
C MET A 72 -10.23 3.84 4.39
N LEU A 73 -9.12 4.14 5.08
CA LEU A 73 -8.20 3.13 5.61
C LEU A 73 -8.89 2.22 6.63
N TYR A 74 -9.65 2.78 7.57
CA TYR A 74 -10.39 2.01 8.57
C TYR A 74 -11.52 1.18 7.97
N GLU A 75 -12.33 1.77 7.08
CA GLU A 75 -13.44 1.06 6.42
C GLU A 75 -12.93 -0.04 5.48
N GLY A 76 -11.79 0.17 4.82
CA GLY A 76 -11.12 -0.80 3.97
C GLY A 76 -10.35 -1.89 4.73
N GLY A 77 -10.31 -1.86 6.06
CA GLY A 77 -9.57 -2.83 6.87
C GLY A 77 -8.07 -2.81 6.65
N VAL A 78 -7.52 -1.66 6.25
CA VAL A 78 -6.09 -1.51 5.93
C VAL A 78 -5.26 -1.57 7.21
N THR A 79 -4.22 -2.41 7.21
CA THR A 79 -3.23 -2.41 8.29
C THR A 79 -2.31 -1.21 8.13
N MET A 80 -2.11 -0.44 9.20
CA MET A 80 -1.26 0.74 9.20
C MET A 80 -0.04 0.50 10.09
N THR A 81 1.15 0.53 9.50
CA THR A 81 2.42 0.23 10.17
C THR A 81 3.38 1.43 10.06
N PRO A 82 3.25 2.41 10.97
CA PRO A 82 4.15 3.57 11.03
C PRO A 82 5.49 3.22 11.70
N ASP A 83 6.44 4.15 11.68
CA ASP A 83 7.77 4.01 12.30
C ASP A 83 8.60 2.83 11.75
N HIS A 84 8.33 2.38 10.52
CA HIS A 84 9.02 1.26 9.89
C HIS A 84 9.70 1.69 8.59
N ARG A 85 11.03 1.61 8.57
CA ARG A 85 11.84 1.87 7.38
C ARG A 85 12.04 0.58 6.59
N LEU A 86 11.76 0.63 5.29
CA LEU A 86 12.09 -0.47 4.39
C LEU A 86 13.62 -0.61 4.26
N VAL A 87 14.12 -1.82 4.52
CA VAL A 87 15.56 -2.13 4.43
C VAL A 87 15.89 -2.88 3.15
N THR A 88 15.08 -3.89 2.81
CA THR A 88 15.27 -4.72 1.63
C THR A 88 13.92 -5.24 1.13
N VAL A 89 13.84 -5.53 -0.16
CA VAL A 89 12.73 -6.25 -0.79
C VAL A 89 13.32 -7.43 -1.51
N GLU A 90 12.89 -8.63 -1.14
CA GLU A 90 13.37 -9.87 -1.73
C GLU A 90 12.23 -10.57 -2.45
N SER A 91 12.44 -10.94 -3.70
CA SER A 91 11.51 -11.82 -4.40
C SER A 91 11.80 -13.25 -3.98
N LEU A 92 10.86 -13.85 -3.25
CA LEU A 92 10.89 -15.30 -3.06
C LEU A 92 10.44 -15.94 -4.37
N MET A 93 11.36 -16.53 -5.12
CA MET A 93 11.01 -17.40 -6.24
C MET A 93 10.30 -18.63 -5.68
N ALA A 94 8.97 -18.67 -5.78
CA ALA A 94 8.18 -19.84 -5.44
C ALA A 94 8.45 -20.95 -6.47
N GLY A 95 9.54 -21.69 -6.26
CA GLY A 95 9.82 -22.94 -6.98
C GLY A 95 11.29 -23.13 -7.32
N LEU A 96 12.10 -23.63 -6.37
CA LEU A 96 13.27 -24.47 -6.65
C LEU A 96 13.94 -25.02 -5.37
N PHE A 97 13.31 -26.03 -4.75
CA PHE A 97 13.94 -27.16 -4.05
C PHE A 97 12.87 -28.28 -4.05
N ARG A 98 12.83 -29.18 -5.05
CA ARG A 98 13.63 -30.40 -5.30
C ARG A 98 13.71 -31.38 -4.11
N GLN A 99 13.09 -32.55 -4.39
CA GLN A 99 13.35 -33.94 -3.97
C GLN A 99 13.38 -34.29 -2.48
#